data_AF-A0A2Z6M7K5-F1
#
_entry.id   AF-A0A2Z6M7K5-F1
#
_cell.length_a   1.000
_cell.length_b   1.000
_cell.length_c   1.000
_cell.angle_alpha   90.00
_cell.angle_beta   90.00
_cell.angle_gamma   90.00
#
_symmetry.space_group_name_H-M   'P 1'
#
loop_
_entity.id
_entity.type
_entity.pdbx_description
1 polymer ?
#
loop_
_entity_poly.entity_id
_entity_poly.type
_entity_poly.pdbx_seq_one_letter_code
_entity_poly.pdbx_strand_id
1 'polypeptide(L)'
;MRLILKLSENSHKDFKKVKLRPLLSELAFNTIMRMVCGKRFYGDASDGTTADEAKKFRDVIDEIQEVGLGSHLGDFVPLFMLLDFNYRKKLKKVGEKMDALFQGLVDDHRKNKEENKDTMIDHLLSLQESQPDDYSDQFIKGLIMVG
;
A
#
# COMPACT_ATOMS: atom_id res chain seq x y z
N MET A 1 14.90 -13.37 -0.68
CA MET A 1 14.53 -14.09 0.56
C MET A 1 15.16 -13.41 1.79
N ARG A 2 14.53 -12.39 2.38
CA ARG A 2 15.08 -11.70 3.58
C ARG A 2 14.43 -12.14 4.90
N LEU A 3 13.16 -12.55 4.88
CA LEU A 3 12.48 -13.02 6.09
C LEU A 3 13.14 -14.28 6.67
N ILE A 4 13.52 -15.24 5.83
CA ILE A 4 14.22 -16.46 6.24
C ILE A 4 15.59 -16.12 6.87
N LEU A 5 16.33 -15.15 6.31
CA LEU A 5 17.60 -14.68 6.87
C LEU A 5 17.38 -14.02 8.24
N LYS A 6 16.41 -13.10 8.37
CA LYS A 6 16.05 -12.49 9.66
C LYS A 6 15.63 -13.52 10.71
N LEU A 7 14.87 -14.56 10.31
CA LEU A 7 14.47 -15.63 11.23
C LEU A 7 15.65 -16.54 11.62
N SER A 8 16.54 -16.83 10.67
CA SER A 8 17.76 -17.62 10.89
C SER A 8 18.73 -16.93 11.85
N GLU A 9 18.98 -15.63 11.65
CA GLU A 9 19.84 -14.83 12.54
C GLU A 9 19.34 -14.86 13.99
N ASN A 10 18.02 -14.81 14.13
CA ASN A 10 17.34 -14.81 15.42
C ASN A 10 17.31 -16.18 16.11
N SER A 11 17.65 -17.27 15.41
CA SER A 11 17.56 -18.65 15.89
C SER A 11 18.93 -19.32 16.11
N HIS A 12 20.04 -18.57 16.04
CA HIS A 12 21.40 -19.13 16.03
C HIS A 12 21.83 -19.93 17.28
N LYS A 13 21.12 -19.81 18.41
CA LYS A 13 21.49 -20.48 19.67
C LYS A 13 20.37 -21.26 20.33
N ASP A 14 19.11 -20.87 20.14
CA ASP A 14 17.93 -21.52 20.72
C ASP A 14 16.66 -21.22 19.89
N PHE A 15 15.59 -22.00 20.12
CA PHE A 15 14.27 -21.72 19.56
C PHE A 15 13.75 -20.36 20.04
N LYS A 16 13.57 -19.43 19.09
CA LYS A 16 12.99 -18.10 19.39
C LYS A 16 11.51 -18.07 19.02
N LYS A 17 10.66 -17.75 20.00
CA LYS A 17 9.24 -17.47 19.74
C LYS A 17 9.11 -16.17 18.94
N VAL A 18 8.46 -16.25 17.78
CA VAL A 18 8.21 -15.10 16.90
C VAL A 18 6.71 -14.92 16.65
N LYS A 19 6.28 -13.69 16.44
CA LYS A 19 4.92 -13.40 15.96
C LYS A 19 4.91 -13.50 14.43
N LEU A 20 4.39 -14.60 13.89
CA LEU A 20 4.39 -14.84 12.44
C LEU A 20 3.46 -13.89 11.67
N ARG A 21 2.30 -13.53 12.23
CA ARG A 21 1.33 -12.64 11.57
C ARG A 21 1.96 -11.32 11.07
N PRO A 22 2.55 -10.47 11.91
CA PRO A 22 3.13 -9.20 11.44
C PRO A 22 4.26 -9.41 10.42
N LEU A 23 5.10 -10.43 10.61
CA LEU A 23 6.18 -10.75 9.68
C LEU A 23 5.68 -11.15 8.28
N LEU A 24 4.63 -11.97 8.22
CA LEU A 24 4.02 -12.39 6.96
C LEU A 24 3.22 -11.25 6.32
N SER A 25 2.52 -10.44 7.12
CA SER A 25 1.82 -9.25 6.63
C SER A 25 2.79 -8.25 6.00
N GLU A 26 3.92 -7.94 6.66
CA GLU A 26 4.96 -7.08 6.10
C GLU A 26 5.55 -7.64 4.80
N LEU A 27 5.80 -8.96 4.76
CA LEU A 27 6.32 -9.63 3.56
C LEU A 27 5.32 -9.56 2.40
N ALA A 28 4.05 -9.88 2.65
CA ALA A 28 2.99 -9.82 1.65
C ALA A 28 2.83 -8.38 1.13
N PHE A 29 2.77 -7.41 2.04
CA PHE A 29 2.65 -6.00 1.71
C PHE A 29 3.80 -5.52 0.82
N ASN A 30 5.04 -5.79 1.21
CA ASN A 30 6.21 -5.42 0.39
C ASN A 30 6.26 -6.14 -0.95
N THR A 31 5.69 -7.34 -1.05
CA THR A 31 5.58 -8.06 -2.33
C THR A 31 4.57 -7.37 -3.25
N ILE A 32 3.38 -7.05 -2.73
CA ILE A 32 2.34 -6.32 -3.46
C ILE A 32 2.85 -4.97 -3.92
N MET A 33 3.40 -4.15 -3.02
CA MET A 33 3.89 -2.81 -3.37
C MET A 33 5.03 -2.84 -4.40
N ARG A 34 5.87 -3.88 -4.39
CA ARG A 34 6.90 -4.04 -5.41
C ARG A 34 6.31 -4.37 -6.79
N MET A 35 5.20 -5.11 -6.86
CA MET A 35 4.47 -5.34 -8.11
C MET A 35 3.70 -4.09 -8.56
N VAL A 36 3.11 -3.37 -7.61
CA VAL A 36 2.27 -2.21 -7.90
C VAL A 36 3.10 -1.02 -8.37
N CYS A 37 4.14 -0.63 -7.63
CA CYS A 37 4.87 0.62 -7.83
C CYS A 37 6.39 0.47 -7.71
N GLY A 38 6.91 -0.76 -7.74
CA GLY A 38 8.36 -1.03 -7.66
C GLY A 38 9.00 -0.80 -6.28
N LYS A 39 8.26 -0.21 -5.33
CA LYS A 39 8.77 0.26 -4.03
C LYS A 39 8.50 -0.73 -2.88
N ARG A 40 9.22 -0.54 -1.77
CA ARG A 40 9.01 -1.26 -0.51
C ARG A 40 8.97 -0.29 0.66
N PHE A 41 8.02 -0.51 1.57
CA PHE A 41 7.72 0.42 2.65
C PHE A 41 8.04 -0.13 4.04
N TYR A 42 8.44 -1.40 4.17
CA TYR A 42 8.84 -2.03 5.44
C TYR A 42 10.24 -2.66 5.36
N GLY A 43 11.06 -2.53 6.42
CA GLY A 43 12.41 -3.10 6.54
C GLY A 43 13.58 -2.11 6.33
N ASP A 44 14.83 -2.59 6.52
CA ASP A 44 16.05 -1.76 6.68
C ASP A 44 16.74 -1.32 5.38
N ALA A 45 16.25 -1.72 4.21
CA ALA A 45 16.80 -1.29 2.93
C ALA A 45 15.70 -1.31 1.88
N SER A 46 15.24 -0.11 1.54
CA SER A 46 14.25 0.18 0.52
C SER A 46 14.94 0.34 -0.83
N ASP A 47 14.68 -0.60 -1.73
CA ASP A 47 14.96 -0.41 -3.15
C ASP A 47 14.07 0.76 -3.62
N GLY A 48 14.61 1.97 -3.77
CA GLY A 48 13.89 3.11 -4.34
C GLY A 48 12.89 3.86 -3.44
N THR A 49 12.98 3.75 -2.10
CA THR A 49 12.11 4.49 -1.16
C THR A 49 12.95 5.13 -0.07
N THR A 50 12.70 6.38 0.31
CA THR A 50 13.43 6.99 1.43
C THR A 50 12.83 6.57 2.78
N ALA A 51 13.59 6.67 3.88
CA ALA A 51 13.06 6.37 5.22
C ALA A 51 11.87 7.26 5.59
N ASP A 52 11.91 8.53 5.18
CA ASP A 52 10.83 9.50 5.41
C ASP A 52 9.58 9.18 4.59
N GLU A 53 9.75 8.81 3.32
CA GLU A 53 8.66 8.36 2.46
C GLU A 53 8.02 7.07 3.01
N ALA A 54 8.85 6.10 3.39
CA ALA A 54 8.39 4.87 4.03
C ALA A 54 7.62 5.14 5.32
N LYS A 55 8.08 6.08 6.13
CA LYS A 55 7.39 6.49 7.36
C LYS A 55 6.03 7.12 7.06
N LYS A 56 5.98 8.14 6.19
CA LYS A 56 4.72 8.81 5.81
C LYS A 56 3.70 7.83 5.26
N PHE A 57 4.16 6.90 4.43
CA PHE A 57 3.31 5.87 3.86
C PHE A 57 2.71 4.97 4.94
N ARG A 58 3.55 4.45 5.86
CA ARG A 58 3.09 3.61 6.98
C ARG A 58 2.12 4.35 7.90
N ASP A 59 2.39 5.62 8.22
CA ASP A 59 1.50 6.44 9.05
C ASP A 59 0.10 6.54 8.43
N VAL A 60 -0.01 6.70 7.11
CA VAL A 60 -1.31 6.72 6.40
C VAL A 60 -1.98 5.36 6.41
N ILE A 61 -1.25 4.27 6.18
CA ILE A 61 -1.80 2.90 6.23
C ILE A 61 -2.30 2.55 7.64
N ASP A 62 -1.56 2.92 8.68
CA ASP A 62 -1.96 2.69 10.07
C ASP A 62 -3.23 3.48 10.40
N GLU A 63 -3.34 4.74 9.94
CA GLU A 63 -4.58 5.52 10.07
C GLU A 63 -5.78 4.88 9.33
N ILE A 64 -5.56 4.32 8.13
CA ILE A 64 -6.60 3.59 7.37
C ILE A 64 -7.03 2.33 8.14
N GLN A 65 -6.06 1.57 8.64
CA GLN A 65 -6.31 0.37 9.43
C GLN A 65 -7.06 0.69 10.72
N GLU A 66 -6.71 1.74 11.45
CA GLU A 66 -7.44 2.15 12.65
C GLU A 66 -8.89 2.54 12.37
N VAL A 67 -9.17 3.12 11.20
CA VAL A 67 -10.52 3.51 10.82
C VAL A 67 -11.29 2.33 10.19
N GLY A 68 -10.60 1.41 9.51
CA GLY A 68 -11.18 0.29 8.76
C GLY A 68 -11.19 -1.09 9.46
N LEU A 69 -10.37 -1.34 10.48
CA LEU A 69 -10.26 -2.65 11.18
C LEU A 69 -11.28 -2.85 12.31
N GLY A 70 -12.29 -1.99 12.41
CA GLY A 70 -13.37 -2.18 13.36
C GLY A 70 -14.22 -3.43 13.09
N SER A 71 -14.34 -3.90 11.85
CA SER A 71 -15.22 -5.04 11.52
C SER A 71 -14.86 -5.64 10.16
N HIS A 72 -15.23 -6.90 9.96
CA HIS A 72 -14.76 -7.78 8.91
C HIS A 72 -15.01 -7.26 7.49
N LEU A 73 -14.02 -7.41 6.61
CA LEU A 73 -14.09 -7.08 5.18
C LEU A 73 -15.23 -7.80 4.41
N GLY A 74 -15.93 -8.74 5.05
CA GLY A 74 -17.15 -9.38 4.54
C GLY A 74 -18.43 -8.53 4.62
N ASP A 75 -18.43 -7.42 5.36
CA ASP A 75 -19.62 -6.59 5.63
C ASP A 75 -19.59 -5.22 4.92
N PHE A 76 -18.76 -5.05 3.88
CA PHE A 76 -18.71 -3.81 3.06
C PHE A 76 -19.94 -3.60 2.15
N VAL A 77 -21.05 -4.24 2.52
CA VAL A 77 -22.38 -4.12 1.94
C VAL A 77 -23.31 -3.78 3.12
N PRO A 78 -24.37 -3.01 2.94
CA PRO A 78 -24.55 -1.57 3.09
C PRO A 78 -24.80 -1.07 4.55
N LEU A 79 -23.83 -1.18 5.49
CA LEU A 79 -23.99 -0.66 6.87
C LEU A 79 -23.38 0.72 7.14
N PHE A 80 -22.65 1.33 6.20
CA PHE A 80 -22.01 2.66 6.36
C PHE A 80 -23.01 3.83 6.47
N MET A 81 -24.32 3.58 6.38
CA MET A 81 -25.37 4.61 6.42
C MET A 81 -25.66 5.14 7.84
N LEU A 82 -25.18 4.47 8.90
CA LEU A 82 -25.48 4.82 10.31
C LEU A 82 -24.29 5.34 11.14
N LEU A 83 -23.20 5.73 10.49
CA LEU A 83 -22.01 6.20 11.20
C LEU A 83 -22.16 7.62 11.73
N ASP A 84 -21.72 7.84 12.98
CA ASP A 84 -21.60 9.14 13.64
C ASP A 84 -20.86 10.14 12.71
N PHE A 85 -21.32 11.38 12.71
CA PHE A 85 -20.74 12.50 11.97
C PHE A 85 -19.23 12.66 12.21
N ASN A 86 -18.78 12.42 13.45
CA ASN A 86 -17.35 12.45 13.79
C ASN A 86 -16.56 11.33 13.09
N TYR A 87 -17.13 10.13 13.01
CA TYR A 87 -16.52 9.01 12.31
C TYR A 87 -16.53 9.23 10.79
N ARG A 88 -17.61 9.77 10.22
CA ARG A 88 -17.65 10.18 8.79
C ARG A 88 -16.59 11.21 8.45
N LYS A 89 -16.36 12.20 9.32
CA LYS A 89 -15.26 13.18 9.17
C LYS A 89 -13.88 12.52 9.21
N LYS A 90 -13.66 11.58 10.15
CA LYS A 90 -12.39 10.83 10.24
C LYS A 90 -12.15 10.00 8.99
N LEU A 91 -13.16 9.26 8.53
CA LEU A 91 -13.14 8.50 7.28
C LEU A 91 -12.82 9.38 6.08
N LYS A 92 -13.50 10.53 5.93
CA LYS A 92 -13.23 11.45 4.81
C LYS A 92 -11.78 11.92 4.80
N LYS A 93 -11.27 12.34 5.96
CA LYS A 93 -9.88 12.82 6.10
C LYS A 93 -8.86 11.73 5.78
N VAL A 94 -9.12 10.50 6.21
CA VAL A 94 -8.27 9.35 5.90
C VAL A 94 -8.34 8.97 4.41
N GLY A 95 -9.54 9.03 3.81
CA GLY A 95 -9.71 8.84 2.38
C GLY A 95 -8.97 9.89 1.54
N GLU A 96 -8.99 11.16 1.95
CA GLU A 96 -8.22 12.24 1.30
C GLU A 96 -6.70 11.99 1.38
N LYS A 97 -6.20 11.51 2.53
CA LYS A 97 -4.78 11.14 2.69
C LYS A 97 -4.40 9.95 1.82
N MET A 98 -5.27 8.94 1.74
CA MET A 98 -5.07 7.75 0.91
C MET A 98 -5.05 8.12 -0.57
N ASP A 99 -6.00 8.94 -1.02
CA ASP A 99 -6.06 9.43 -2.40
C ASP A 99 -4.79 10.22 -2.78
N ALA A 100 -4.34 11.12 -1.90
CA ALA A 100 -3.11 11.87 -2.10
C ALA A 100 -1.87 10.97 -2.16
N LEU A 101 -1.82 9.93 -1.31
CA LEU A 101 -0.73 8.94 -1.31
C LEU A 101 -0.69 8.16 -2.62
N PHE A 102 -1.83 7.66 -3.12
CA PHE A 102 -1.86 6.95 -4.41
C PHE A 102 -1.62 7.87 -5.60
N GLN A 103 -2.12 9.11 -5.56
CA GLN A 103 -1.80 10.09 -6.59
C GLN A 103 -0.29 10.35 -6.66
N GLY A 104 0.38 10.45 -5.51
CA GLY A 104 1.84 10.59 -5.45
C GLY A 104 2.57 9.43 -6.15
N LEU A 105 2.10 8.19 -5.97
CA LEU A 105 2.67 7.04 -6.68
C LEU A 105 2.49 7.13 -8.19
N VAL A 106 1.29 7.51 -8.65
CA VAL A 106 0.99 7.69 -10.08
C VAL A 106 1.85 8.81 -10.69
N ASP A 107 1.94 9.94 -10.00
CA ASP A 107 2.70 11.10 -10.47
C ASP A 107 4.21 10.84 -10.50
N ASP A 108 4.74 10.05 -9.56
CA ASP A 108 6.14 9.60 -9.57
C ASP A 108 6.45 8.77 -10.83
N HIS A 109 5.58 7.82 -11.20
CA HIS A 109 5.78 7.00 -12.41
C HIS A 109 5.65 7.84 -13.69
N ARG A 110 4.75 8.83 -13.71
CA ARG A 110 4.64 9.78 -14.84
C ARG A 110 5.90 10.62 -15.04
N LYS A 111 6.61 10.98 -13.96
CA LYS A 111 7.86 11.76 -14.03
C LYS A 111 9.05 10.88 -14.44
N ASN A 112 9.05 9.62 -14.05
CA ASN A 112 10.16 8.69 -14.23
C ASN A 112 9.91 7.69 -15.38
N LYS A 113 9.41 8.13 -16.54
CA LYS A 113 9.04 7.26 -17.68
C LYS A 113 10.17 6.37 -18.24
N GLU A 114 11.43 6.67 -17.90
CA GLU A 114 12.61 5.95 -18.39
C GLU A 114 13.07 4.82 -17.45
N GLU A 115 12.63 4.80 -16.18
CA GLU A 115 13.02 3.77 -15.22
C GLU A 115 11.92 2.69 -15.08
N ASN A 116 12.23 1.49 -15.60
CA ASN A 116 11.63 0.20 -15.20
C ASN A 116 10.10 0.06 -15.36
N LYS A 117 9.63 -0.08 -16.61
CA LYS A 117 8.21 -0.21 -17.02
C LYS A 117 7.49 -1.52 -16.65
N ASP A 118 7.94 -2.21 -15.60
CA ASP A 118 7.44 -3.55 -15.25
C ASP A 118 6.53 -3.52 -14.00
N THR A 119 6.05 -2.34 -13.62
CA THR A 119 5.09 -2.19 -12.52
C THR A 119 3.66 -2.13 -13.05
N MET A 120 2.69 -2.48 -12.19
CA MET A 120 1.27 -2.34 -12.53
C MET A 120 0.90 -0.88 -12.87
N ILE A 121 1.47 0.11 -12.16
CA ILE A 121 1.22 1.53 -12.46
C ILE A 121 1.74 1.89 -13.85
N ASP A 122 2.93 1.41 -14.26
CA ASP A 122 3.46 1.67 -15.60
C ASP A 122 2.56 1.10 -16.69
N HIS A 123 2.08 -0.13 -16.50
CA HIS A 123 1.14 -0.74 -17.43
C HIS A 123 -0.18 0.02 -17.50
N LEU A 124 -0.75 0.43 -16.35
CA LEU A 124 -1.99 1.20 -16.32
C LEU A 124 -1.83 2.60 -16.95
N LEU A 125 -0.69 3.24 -16.76
CA LEU A 125 -0.37 4.51 -17.43
C LEU A 125 -0.20 4.33 -18.94
N SER A 126 0.41 3.24 -19.39
CA SER A 126 0.49 2.93 -20.84
C SER A 126 -0.90 2.70 -21.46
N LEU A 127 -1.80 2.08 -20.71
CA LEU A 127 -3.20 1.91 -21.13
C LEU A 127 -3.93 3.25 -21.17
N GLN A 128 -3.70 4.13 -20.18
CA GLN A 128 -4.22 5.50 -20.18
C GLN A 128 -3.77 6.32 -21.39
N GLU A 129 -2.54 6.15 -21.88
CA GLU A 129 -2.08 6.81 -23.12
C GLU A 129 -2.85 6.29 -24.36
N SER A 130 -3.24 5.01 -24.38
CA SER A 130 -3.96 4.40 -25.51
C SER A 130 -5.49 4.54 -25.45
N GLN A 131 -6.05 4.57 -24.24
CA GLN A 131 -7.49 4.49 -23.92
C GLN A 131 -7.79 5.45 -22.74
N PRO A 132 -7.65 6.77 -22.94
CA PRO A 132 -7.73 7.75 -21.86
C PRO A 132 -9.10 7.83 -21.18
N ASP A 133 -10.18 7.50 -21.92
CA ASP A 133 -11.54 7.51 -21.39
C ASP A 133 -11.81 6.36 -20.41
N ASP A 134 -11.11 5.24 -20.56
CA ASP A 134 -11.30 4.02 -19.75
C ASP A 134 -10.38 3.96 -18.54
N TYR A 135 -9.21 4.63 -18.59
CA TYR A 135 -8.16 4.55 -17.57
C TYR A 135 -7.90 5.91 -16.91
N SER A 136 -8.94 6.53 -16.34
CA SER A 136 -8.78 7.74 -15.53
C SER A 136 -7.93 7.51 -14.28
N ASP A 137 -7.36 8.58 -13.70
CA ASP A 137 -6.58 8.48 -12.44
C ASP A 137 -7.40 7.87 -11.30
N GLN A 138 -8.70 8.12 -11.26
CA GLN A 138 -9.58 7.50 -10.27
C GLN A 138 -9.69 5.99 -10.47
N PHE A 139 -9.76 5.53 -11.72
CA PHE A 139 -9.78 4.10 -12.04
C PHE A 139 -8.46 3.43 -11.64
N ILE A 140 -7.33 4.03 -12.02
CA ILE A 140 -5.98 3.53 -11.66
C ILE A 140 -5.81 3.44 -10.14
N LYS A 141 -6.15 4.52 -9.41
CA LYS A 141 -6.09 4.54 -7.94
C LYS A 141 -7.04 3.52 -7.30
N GLY A 142 -8.22 3.31 -7.89
CA GLY A 142 -9.17 2.29 -7.46
C GLY A 142 -8.58 0.87 -7.58
N LEU A 143 -7.88 0.57 -8.67
CA LEU A 143 -7.21 -0.72 -8.86
C LEU A 143 -6.04 -0.91 -7.88
N ILE A 144 -5.27 0.15 -7.59
CA ILE A 144 -4.19 0.10 -6.58
C ILE A 144 -4.75 -0.22 -5.19
N MET A 145 -5.93 0.30 -4.85
CA MET A 145 -6.55 0.09 -3.54
C MET A 145 -7.04 -1.36 -3.32
N VAL A 146 -7.46 -2.04 -4.37
CA VAL A 146 -8.01 -3.41 -4.31
C VAL A 146 -6.92 -4.49 -4.43
N GLY A 147 -5.79 -4.15 -5.07
CA GLY A 147 -4.67 -5.05 -5.33
C GLY A 147 -3.77 -5.38 -4.14
#